data_AF-A0A151EP39-F1
#
_entry.id   AF-A0A151EP39-F1
#
_cell.length_a   1.000
_cell.length_b   1.000
_cell.length_c   1.000
_cell.angle_alpha   90.00
_cell.angle_beta   90.00
_cell.angle_gamma   90.00
#
_symmetry.space_group_name_H-M   'P 1'
#
loop_
_entity.id
_entity.type
_entity.pdbx_description
1 polymer ?
#
loop_
_entity_poly.entity_id
_entity_poly.type
_entity_poly.pdbx_seq_one_letter_code
_entity_poly.pdbx_strand_id
1 'polypeptide(L)'
;MSEKVQKKYRGKDMNKDSEKVTIRLPKRYLKAIDFLVRADDFPSRSEAIRVAIRDMVYTRIEMVPEKLQKIQDAEQAVTNAEALERDLLKR
;
A
#
# COMPACT_ATOMS: atom_id res chain seq x y z
N MET A 1 7.76 9.54 -26.11
CA MET A 1 6.59 9.13 -25.30
C MET A 1 6.40 10.01 -24.04
N SER A 2 6.82 11.28 -24.02
CA SER A 2 7.01 12.02 -22.76
C SER A 2 5.92 13.04 -22.39
N GLU A 3 5.00 13.40 -23.27
CA GLU A 3 4.07 14.51 -22.99
C GLU A 3 2.76 14.07 -22.29
N LYS A 4 2.26 12.86 -22.60
CA LYS A 4 1.04 12.31 -21.97
C LYS A 4 1.26 11.87 -20.52
N VAL A 5 2.48 11.43 -20.17
CA VAL A 5 2.83 11.06 -18.79
C VAL A 5 2.91 12.32 -17.92
N GLN A 6 3.58 13.37 -18.40
CA GLN A 6 3.68 14.65 -17.66
C GLN A 6 2.31 15.29 -17.38
N LYS A 7 1.34 15.16 -18.29
CA LYS A 7 0.00 15.73 -18.07
C LYS A 7 -0.81 15.00 -16.98
N LYS A 8 -0.56 13.71 -16.74
CA LYS A 8 -1.28 12.91 -15.72
C LYS A 8 -0.98 13.35 -14.28
N TYR A 9 0.19 13.96 -14.04
CA TYR A 9 0.62 14.41 -12.71
C TYR A 9 0.48 15.91 -12.49
N ARG A 10 -0.02 16.66 -13.49
CA ARG A 10 -0.19 18.11 -13.42
C ARG A 10 -1.58 18.47 -12.87
N GLY A 11 -1.64 18.68 -11.57
CA GLY A 11 -2.67 19.53 -10.95
C GLY A 11 -3.86 18.80 -10.36
N LYS A 12 -3.67 18.17 -9.21
CA LYS A 12 -4.65 18.23 -8.13
C LYS A 12 -3.90 18.87 -6.96
N ASP A 13 -4.44 19.94 -6.38
CA ASP A 13 -3.77 20.74 -5.35
C ASP A 13 -3.31 19.84 -4.19
N MET A 14 -2.04 19.39 -4.22
CA MET A 14 -1.45 18.56 -3.17
C MET A 14 -1.39 19.27 -1.81
N ASN A 15 -1.69 20.57 -1.80
CA ASN A 15 -1.56 21.44 -0.63
C ASN A 15 -2.66 21.24 0.41
N LYS A 16 -3.75 20.51 0.11
CA LYS A 16 -4.80 20.24 1.11
C LYS A 16 -4.56 18.98 1.95
N ASP A 17 -3.83 17.98 1.42
CA ASP A 17 -3.72 16.66 2.04
C ASP A 17 -2.27 16.12 2.15
N SER A 18 -1.24 16.97 2.02
CA SER A 18 0.16 16.55 2.19
C SER A 18 0.90 17.32 3.28
N GLU A 19 1.69 16.60 4.06
CA GLU A 19 2.49 17.13 5.17
C GLU A 19 3.99 17.03 4.86
N LYS A 20 4.79 18.02 5.32
CA LYS A 20 6.24 18.04 5.04
C LYS A 20 6.99 17.21 6.08
N VAL A 21 7.69 16.18 5.61
CA VAL A 21 8.50 15.30 6.48
C VAL A 21 9.99 15.47 6.19
N THR A 22 10.82 15.52 7.25
CA THR A 22 12.28 15.50 7.13
C THR A 22 12.81 14.16 7.65
N ILE A 23 13.53 13.41 6.80
CA ILE A 23 14.07 12.08 7.12
C ILE A 23 15.57 12.01 6.84
N ARG A 24 16.29 11.15 7.57
CA ARG A 24 17.70 10.84 7.30
C ARG A 24 17.77 9.57 6.45
N LEU A 25 18.33 9.68 5.25
CA LEU A 25 18.54 8.55 4.34
C LEU A 25 20.02 8.28 4.11
N PRO A 26 20.45 7.01 4.00
CA PRO A 26 21.77 6.66 3.52
C PRO A 26 22.09 7.33 2.17
N LYS A 27 23.32 7.86 2.03
CA LYS A 27 23.76 8.57 0.82
C LYS A 27 23.60 7.74 -0.46
N ARG A 28 23.72 6.41 -0.36
CA ARG A 28 23.54 5.49 -1.50
C ARG A 28 22.12 5.57 -2.08
N TYR A 29 21.10 5.66 -1.25
CA TYR A 29 19.71 5.76 -1.71
C TYR A 29 19.40 7.13 -2.31
N LEU A 30 19.95 8.21 -1.76
CA LEU A 30 19.82 9.54 -2.37
C LEU A 30 20.40 9.55 -3.80
N LYS A 31 21.59 8.96 -4.00
CA LYS A 31 22.19 8.83 -5.34
C LYS A 31 21.33 8.02 -6.31
N ALA A 32 20.70 6.93 -5.83
CA ALA A 32 19.80 6.12 -6.65
C ALA A 32 18.55 6.91 -7.05
N ILE A 33 17.92 7.63 -6.11
CA ILE A 33 16.76 8.49 -6.40
C ILE A 33 17.15 9.59 -7.40
N ASP A 34 18.31 10.22 -7.21
CA ASP A 34 18.82 11.25 -8.13
C ASP A 34 19.11 10.68 -9.53
N PHE A 35 19.47 9.40 -9.65
CA PHE A 35 19.61 8.73 -10.94
C PHE A 35 18.26 8.52 -11.61
N LEU A 36 17.25 8.03 -10.88
CA LEU A 36 15.90 7.81 -11.42
C LEU A 36 15.25 9.10 -11.92
N VAL A 37 15.45 10.21 -11.21
CA VAL A 37 14.96 11.52 -11.67
C VAL A 37 15.71 12.00 -12.91
N ARG A 38 17.04 11.80 -12.97
CA ARG A 38 17.85 12.16 -14.16
C ARG A 38 17.54 11.30 -15.38
N ALA A 39 17.09 10.07 -15.18
CA ALA A 39 16.64 9.18 -16.25
C ALA A 39 15.24 9.52 -16.78
N ASP A 40 14.59 10.57 -16.25
CA ASP A 40 13.20 10.96 -16.56
C ASP A 40 12.15 9.90 -16.18
N ASP A 41 12.52 8.93 -15.32
CA ASP A 41 11.58 7.94 -14.77
C ASP A 41 10.61 8.58 -13.78
N PHE A 42 11.08 9.61 -13.04
CA PHE A 42 10.26 10.36 -12.10
C PHE A 42 10.46 11.87 -12.25
N PRO A 43 9.39 12.67 -12.13
CA PRO A 43 9.47 14.13 -12.30
C PRO A 43 10.19 14.84 -11.15
N SER A 44 10.30 14.22 -9.97
CA SER A 44 11.02 14.77 -8.82
C SER A 44 11.39 13.68 -7.82
N ARG A 45 12.35 13.99 -6.94
CA ARG A 45 12.71 13.10 -5.82
C ARG A 45 11.52 12.82 -4.91
N SER A 46 10.71 13.84 -4.64
CA SER A 46 9.52 13.72 -3.80
C SER A 46 8.50 12.77 -4.41
N GLU A 47 8.35 12.76 -5.74
CA GLU A 47 7.45 11.83 -6.41
C GLU A 47 7.97 10.39 -6.38
N ALA A 48 9.26 10.19 -6.65
CA ALA A 48 9.89 8.88 -6.53
C ALA A 48 9.70 8.28 -5.12
N ILE A 49 9.88 9.11 -4.08
CA ILE A 49 9.69 8.70 -2.68
C ILE A 49 8.21 8.40 -2.39
N ARG A 50 7.27 9.23 -2.87
CA ARG A 50 5.84 9.00 -2.68
C ARG A 50 5.36 7.70 -3.31
N VAL A 51 5.82 7.37 -4.52
CA VAL A 51 5.49 6.11 -5.20
C VAL A 51 6.04 4.93 -4.40
N ALA A 52 7.31 4.98 -3.98
CA ALA A 52 7.91 3.91 -3.18
C ALA A 52 7.17 3.67 -1.85
N ILE A 53 6.75 4.74 -1.15
CA ILE A 53 5.96 4.63 0.09
C ILE A 53 4.57 4.07 -0.21
N ARG A 54 3.91 4.57 -1.26
CA ARG A 54 2.59 4.11 -1.68
C ARG A 54 2.58 2.60 -1.93
N ASP A 55 3.51 2.13 -2.73
CA ASP A 55 3.61 0.72 -3.11
C ASP A 55 3.89 -0.14 -1.87
N MET A 56 4.83 0.29 -1.01
CA MET A 56 5.10 -0.38 0.27
C MET A 56 3.84 -0.48 1.15
N VAL A 57 3.08 0.61 1.28
CA VAL A 57 1.86 0.65 2.10
C VAL A 57 0.78 -0.25 1.53
N TYR A 58 0.48 -0.18 0.23
CA TYR A 58 -0.54 -1.03 -0.39
C TYR A 58 -0.16 -2.51 -0.33
N THR A 59 1.08 -2.86 -0.70
CA THR A 59 1.54 -4.26 -0.60
C THR A 59 1.42 -4.79 0.83
N ARG A 60 1.65 -3.95 1.85
CA ARG A 60 1.52 -4.38 3.24
C ARG A 60 0.08 -4.43 3.72
N ILE A 61 -0.77 -3.52 3.28
CA ILE A 61 -2.19 -3.47 3.63
C ILE A 61 -2.96 -4.58 2.93
N GLU A 62 -2.69 -4.89 1.66
CA GLU A 62 -3.36 -5.98 0.92
C GLU A 62 -3.16 -7.35 1.61
N MET A 63 -2.07 -7.54 2.36
CA MET A 63 -1.86 -8.74 3.17
C MET A 63 -2.76 -8.82 4.43
N VAL A 64 -3.44 -7.73 4.82
CA VAL A 64 -4.24 -7.65 6.05
C VAL A 64 -5.68 -8.14 5.89
N PRO A 65 -6.48 -7.68 4.90
CA PRO A 65 -7.87 -8.12 4.78
C PRO A 65 -7.98 -9.61 4.42
N GLU A 66 -7.09 -10.16 3.59
CA GLU A 66 -7.12 -11.58 3.24
C GLU A 66 -6.87 -12.50 4.45
N LYS A 67 -6.02 -12.07 5.38
CA LYS A 67 -5.75 -12.83 6.60
C LYS A 67 -6.88 -12.71 7.61
N LEU A 68 -7.47 -11.53 7.76
CA LEU A 68 -8.62 -11.32 8.64
C LEU A 68 -9.84 -12.12 8.16
N GLN A 69 -10.14 -12.10 6.86
CA GLN A 69 -11.28 -12.82 6.30
C GLN A 69 -11.15 -14.33 6.52
N LYS A 70 -9.97 -14.91 6.24
CA LYS A 70 -9.74 -16.35 6.45
C LYS A 70 -9.86 -16.78 7.92
N ILE A 71 -9.47 -15.92 8.86
CA ILE A 71 -9.63 -16.21 10.29
C ILE A 71 -11.12 -16.17 10.67
N GLN A 72 -11.87 -15.17 10.20
CA GLN A 72 -13.32 -15.07 10.45
C GLN A 72 -14.08 -16.26 9.85
N ASP A 73 -13.75 -16.66 8.62
CA ASP A 73 -14.38 -17.80 7.95
C ASP A 73 -14.11 -19.12 8.71
N ALA A 74 -12.89 -19.28 9.25
CA ALA A 74 -12.51 -20.44 10.06
C ALA A 74 -13.23 -20.46 11.41
N GLU A 75 -13.31 -19.32 12.11
CA GLU A 75 -14.05 -19.19 13.38
C GLU A 75 -15.54 -19.46 13.18
N GLN A 76 -16.12 -18.98 12.08
CA GLN A 76 -17.53 -19.21 11.75
C GLN A 76 -17.77 -20.69 11.42
N ALA A 77 -16.86 -21.35 10.70
CA ALA A 77 -16.96 -22.77 10.40
C ALA A 77 -16.90 -23.63 11.69
N VAL A 78 -16.02 -23.28 12.63
CA VAL A 78 -15.94 -23.94 13.94
C VAL A 78 -17.24 -23.74 14.73
N THR A 79 -17.72 -22.49 14.81
CA THR A 79 -18.96 -22.17 15.53
C THR A 79 -20.16 -22.93 14.96
N ASN A 80 -20.25 -23.03 13.63
CA ASN A 80 -21.33 -23.76 12.96
C ASN A 80 -21.25 -25.27 13.20
N ALA A 81 -20.03 -25.84 13.25
CA ALA A 81 -19.81 -27.24 13.56
C ALA A 81 -20.24 -27.58 15.00
N GLU A 82 -19.87 -26.73 15.97
CA GLU A 82 -20.29 -26.88 17.37
C GLU A 82 -21.82 -26.78 17.54
N ALA A 83 -22.48 -25.90 16.78
CA ALA A 83 -23.93 -25.77 16.80
C ALA A 83 -24.62 -27.04 16.26
N LEU A 84 -24.13 -27.59 15.14
CA LEU A 84 -24.60 -28.85 14.57
C LEU A 84 -24.45 -30.02 15.55
N GLU A 85 -23.29 -30.12 16.21
CA GLU A 85 -23.02 -31.19 17.17
C GLU A 85 -24.00 -31.16 18.36
N ARG A 86 -24.31 -29.96 18.88
CA ARG A 86 -25.31 -29.78 19.95
C ARG A 86 -26.72 -30.21 19.53
N ASP A 87 -27.12 -29.95 18.30
CA ASP A 87 -28.45 -30.32 17.81
C ASP A 87 -28.57 -31.82 17.54
N LEU A 88 -27.47 -32.49 17.17
CA LEU A 88 -27.42 -33.93 16.99
C LEU A 88 -27.43 -34.72 18.31
N LEU A 89 -26.77 -34.21 19.35
CA LEU A 89 -26.72 -34.83 20.69
C LEU A 89 -28.00 -34.67 21.51
N LYS A 90 -28.91 -33.77 21.11
CA LYS A 90 -30.19 -33.50 21.78
C LYS A 90 -31.38 -34.28 21.20
N ARG A 91 -31.16 -35.14 20.21
CA ARG A 91 -32.17 -36.06 19.64
C ARG A 91 -31.95 -37.47 20.17
#